data_AF-A0A1G9EHA2-F1
#
_entry.id   AF-A0A1G9EHA2-F1
#
_cell.length_a   1.000
_cell.length_b   1.000
_cell.length_c   1.000
_cell.angle_alpha   90.00
_cell.angle_beta   90.00
_cell.angle_gamma   90.00
#
_symmetry.space_group_name_H-M   'P 1'
#
loop_
_entity.id
_entity.type
_entity.pdbx_description
1 polymer ?
#
loop_
_entity_poly.entity_id
_entity_poly.type
_entity_poly.pdbx_seq_one_letter_code
_entity_poly.pdbx_strand_id
1 'polypeptide(L)'
;MLSLIVVALVTVAAGFVVWANDKRHTKYGVSVPAGVAAGVGMLSWIIFIAAGLGYQPGLTWIPWILPMVLGTAASIAAVVYLGKTRTRQDTERLTTILKL
;
A
#
# COMPACT_ATOMS: atom_id res chain seq x y z
N MET A 1 11.15 19.04 0.90
CA MET A 1 12.00 17.83 0.92
C MET A 1 11.80 17.01 2.19
N LEU A 2 11.96 17.58 3.39
CA LEU A 2 11.70 16.87 4.66
C LEU A 2 10.31 16.22 4.74
N SER A 3 9.26 16.92 4.32
CA SER A 3 7.88 16.41 4.35
C SER A 3 7.67 15.16 3.50
N LEU A 4 8.26 15.08 2.31
CA LEU A 4 8.19 13.89 1.45
C LEU A 4 8.90 12.69 2.12
N ILE A 5 10.04 12.92 2.77
CA ILE A 5 10.78 11.87 3.49
C ILE A 5 9.93 11.30 4.63
N VAL A 6 9.26 12.16 5.39
CA VAL A 6 8.35 11.72 6.47
C VAL A 6 7.21 10.88 5.90
N VAL A 7 6.57 11.32 4.82
CA VAL A 7 5.51 10.54 4.16
C VAL A 7 6.02 9.19 3.67
N ALA A 8 7.20 9.14 3.06
CA ALA A 8 7.82 7.90 2.60
C ALA A 8 8.07 6.94 3.78
N LEU A 9 8.68 7.41 4.88
CA LEU A 9 8.93 6.57 6.05
C LEU A 9 7.65 6.04 6.69
N VAL A 10 6.64 6.90 6.86
CA VAL A 10 5.36 6.51 7.47
C VAL A 10 4.61 5.51 6.60
N THR A 11 4.58 5.72 5.28
CA THR A 11 3.88 4.82 4.36
C THR A 11 4.58 3.47 4.24
N VAL A 12 5.91 3.45 4.23
CA VAL A 12 6.70 2.21 4.31
C VAL A 12 6.40 1.46 5.61
N ALA A 13 6.44 2.15 6.75
CA ALA A 13 6.12 1.56 8.06
C ALA A 13 4.69 0.99 8.07
N ALA A 14 3.71 1.73 7.56
CA ALA A 14 2.33 1.27 7.44
C ALA A 14 2.22 0.03 6.56
N GLY A 15 2.93 -0.02 5.43
CA GLY A 15 2.97 -1.22 4.57
C GLY A 15 3.57 -2.44 5.27
N PHE A 16 4.60 -2.27 6.09
CA PHE A 16 5.13 -3.35 6.93
C PHE A 16 4.13 -3.81 7.99
N VAL A 17 3.41 -2.88 8.64
CA VAL A 17 2.35 -3.22 9.60
C VAL A 17 1.23 -4.01 8.94
N VAL A 18 0.79 -3.60 7.74
CA VAL A 18 -0.22 -4.31 6.95
C VAL A 18 0.26 -5.72 6.59
N TRP A 19 1.53 -5.89 6.20
CA TRP A 19 2.12 -7.21 5.95
C TRP A 19 2.17 -8.07 7.21
N ALA A 20 2.63 -7.53 8.34
CA ALA A 20 2.75 -8.26 9.59
C ALA A 20 1.39 -8.76 10.11
N ASN A 21 0.32 -8.01 9.83
CA ASN A 21 -1.03 -8.33 10.29
C ASN A 21 -1.80 -9.31 9.39
N ASP A 22 -1.39 -9.53 8.13
CA ASP A 22 -2.08 -10.51 7.27
C ASP A 22 -1.60 -11.94 7.54
N LYS A 23 -2.53 -12.84 7.85
CA LYS A 23 -2.28 -14.27 8.02
C LYS A 23 -1.78 -14.97 6.76
N ARG A 24 -1.96 -14.37 5.57
CA ARG A 24 -1.53 -14.91 4.26
C ARG A 24 -0.21 -14.33 3.77
N HIS A 25 0.49 -13.59 4.62
CA HIS A 25 1.74 -12.90 4.29
C HIS A 25 2.90 -13.80 3.84
N THR A 26 2.82 -15.12 4.04
CA THR A 26 3.79 -16.09 3.51
C THR A 26 3.61 -16.34 2.02
N LYS A 27 2.42 -16.05 1.47
CA LYS A 27 2.14 -16.24 0.05
C LYS A 27 2.65 -15.10 -0.83
N TYR A 28 2.92 -13.91 -0.28
CA TYR A 28 3.44 -12.75 -1.03
C TYR A 28 4.60 -12.08 -0.30
N GLY A 29 5.62 -11.63 -1.03
CA GLY A 29 6.83 -11.06 -0.44
C GLY A 29 6.56 -9.79 0.38
N VAL A 30 7.34 -9.61 1.45
CA VAL A 30 7.24 -8.45 2.38
C VAL A 30 7.37 -7.10 1.68
N SER A 31 8.06 -7.05 0.54
CA SER A 31 8.26 -5.84 -0.24
C SER A 31 7.00 -5.35 -0.94
N VAL A 32 5.98 -6.20 -1.17
CA VAL A 32 4.81 -5.82 -1.96
C VAL A 32 3.94 -4.79 -1.23
N PRO A 33 3.51 -5.01 0.02
CA PRO A 33 2.65 -4.05 0.71
C PRO A 33 3.40 -2.76 1.05
N ALA A 34 4.69 -2.85 1.40
CA ALA A 34 5.56 -1.71 1.64
C ALA A 34 5.79 -0.87 0.38
N GLY A 35 6.08 -1.51 -0.76
CA GLY A 35 6.30 -0.85 -2.04
C GLY A 35 5.03 -0.17 -2.58
N VAL A 36 3.87 -0.83 -2.46
CA VAL A 36 2.58 -0.24 -2.86
C VAL A 36 2.25 0.97 -1.98
N ALA A 37 2.41 0.85 -0.65
CA ALA A 37 2.15 1.94 0.27
C ALA A 37 3.04 3.16 -0.02
N ALA A 38 4.34 2.92 -0.18
CA ALA A 38 5.32 3.96 -0.48
C ALA A 38 5.04 4.61 -1.84
N GLY A 39 4.81 3.81 -2.89
CA GLY A 39 4.54 4.32 -4.22
C GLY A 39 3.30 5.20 -4.28
N VAL A 40 2.17 4.72 -3.72
CA VAL A 40 0.91 5.48 -3.70
C VAL A 40 1.01 6.71 -2.80
N GLY A 41 1.67 6.59 -1.65
CA GLY A 41 1.91 7.72 -0.75
C GLY A 41 2.77 8.80 -1.40
N MET A 42 3.87 8.44 -2.05
CA MET A 42 4.73 9.41 -2.74
C MET A 42 4.02 10.05 -3.94
N LEU A 43 3.30 9.26 -4.76
CA LEU A 43 2.56 9.78 -5.91
C LEU A 43 1.45 10.75 -5.48
N SER A 44 0.65 10.39 -4.48
CA SER A 44 -0.40 11.26 -3.97
C SER A 44 0.16 12.55 -3.36
N TRP A 45 1.28 12.48 -2.64
CA TRP A 45 1.98 13.68 -2.16
C TRP A 45 2.39 14.61 -3.30
N ILE A 46 3.02 14.06 -4.35
CA ILE A 46 3.45 14.84 -5.53
C ILE A 46 2.25 15.54 -6.16
N ILE A 47 1.13 14.83 -6.33
CA ILE A 47 -0.10 15.38 -6.91
C ILE A 47 -0.64 16.54 -6.05
N PHE A 48 -0.70 16.39 -4.72
CA PHE A 48 -1.22 17.45 -3.84
C PHE A 48 -0.34 18.68 -3.76
N ILE A 49 0.99 18.52 -3.79
CA ILE A 49 1.93 19.64 -3.83
C ILE A 49 1.86 20.35 -5.19
N ALA A 50 1.79 19.60 -6.29
CA ALA A 50 1.62 20.16 -7.63
C ALA A 50 0.29 20.92 -7.77
N ALA A 51 -0.77 20.48 -7.09
CA ALA A 51 -2.06 21.17 -7.02
C ALA A 51 -2.06 22.41 -6.11
N GLY A 52 -0.94 22.75 -5.46
CA GLY A 52 -0.83 23.93 -4.59
C GLY A 52 -1.47 23.80 -3.20
N LEU A 53 -2.01 22.63 -2.85
CA LEU A 53 -2.71 22.39 -1.57
C LEU A 53 -1.79 22.50 -0.35
N GLY A 54 -0.47 22.38 -0.55
CA GLY A 54 0.52 22.57 0.50
C GLY A 54 0.78 24.02 0.90
N TYR A 55 0.30 25.00 0.13
CA TYR A 55 0.58 26.42 0.35
C TYR A 55 -0.66 27.23 0.74
N GLN A 56 -1.85 26.61 0.70
CA GLN A 56 -3.12 27.26 1.04
C GLN A 56 -3.41 27.14 2.54
N PRO A 57 -3.63 28.26 3.26
CA PRO A 57 -4.04 28.23 4.66
C PRO A 57 -5.31 27.40 4.85
N GLY A 58 -5.30 26.47 5.81
CA GLY A 58 -6.41 25.55 6.08
C GLY A 58 -6.39 24.23 5.30
N LEU A 59 -5.61 24.12 4.22
CA LEU A 59 -5.46 22.90 3.40
C LEU A 59 -4.07 22.26 3.51
N THR A 60 -3.15 22.89 4.24
CA THR A 60 -1.76 22.44 4.44
C THR A 60 -1.62 21.05 5.07
N TRP A 61 -2.66 20.54 5.73
CA TRP A 61 -2.71 19.19 6.30
C TRP A 61 -2.95 18.11 5.24
N ILE A 62 -3.52 18.45 4.07
CA ILE A 62 -3.89 17.47 3.03
C ILE A 62 -2.65 16.73 2.52
N PRO A 63 -1.56 17.39 2.09
CA PRO A 63 -0.37 16.69 1.64
C PRO A 63 0.35 15.92 2.75
N TRP A 64 -0.04 16.08 4.02
CA TRP A 64 0.55 15.33 5.12
C TRP A 64 -0.24 14.06 5.42
N ILE A 65 -1.55 14.17 5.61
CA ILE A 65 -2.37 13.07 6.12
C ILE A 65 -2.92 12.21 4.98
N LEU A 66 -3.45 12.84 3.91
CA LEU A 66 -4.08 12.08 2.83
C LEU A 66 -3.12 11.07 2.19
N PRO A 67 -1.85 11.42 1.87
CA PRO A 67 -0.91 10.46 1.31
C PRO A 67 -0.65 9.25 2.19
N MET A 68 -0.59 9.44 3.51
CA MET A 68 -0.39 8.35 4.47
C MET A 68 -1.60 7.41 4.49
N VAL A 69 -2.81 7.99 4.50
CA VAL A 69 -4.06 7.22 4.48
C VAL A 69 -4.22 6.47 3.15
N LEU A 70 -3.98 7.15 2.02
CA LEU A 70 -4.08 6.55 0.68
C LEU A 70 -3.05 5.43 0.48
N GLY A 71 -1.79 5.64 0.92
CA GLY A 71 -0.76 4.60 0.87
C GLY A 71 -1.15 3.37 1.70
N THR A 72 -1.65 3.58 2.91
CA THR A 72 -2.10 2.48 3.79
C THR A 72 -3.29 1.73 3.19
N ALA A 73 -4.30 2.45 2.70
CA ALA A 73 -5.47 1.87 2.06
C ALA A 73 -5.11 1.06 0.81
N ALA A 74 -4.19 1.58 -0.02
CA ALA A 74 -3.70 0.88 -1.20
C ALA A 74 -2.92 -0.40 -0.83
N SER A 75 -2.13 -0.36 0.24
CA SER A 75 -1.43 -1.53 0.77
C SER A 75 -2.40 -2.64 1.17
N ILE A 76 -3.45 -2.28 1.92
CA ILE A 76 -4.52 -3.21 2.33
C ILE A 76 -5.22 -3.79 1.11
N ALA A 77 -5.59 -2.95 0.14
CA ALA A 77 -6.25 -3.38 -1.09
C ALA A 77 -5.38 -4.38 -1.89
N ALA A 78 -4.08 -4.10 -2.02
CA ALA A 78 -3.13 -4.99 -2.70
C ALA A 78 -3.05 -6.36 -2.02
N VAL A 79 -2.95 -6.37 -0.69
CA VAL A 79 -2.90 -7.60 0.11
C VAL A 79 -4.19 -8.42 -0.02
N VAL A 80 -5.36 -7.77 0.08
CA VAL A 80 -6.66 -8.45 -0.09
C VAL A 80 -6.79 -9.06 -1.49
N TYR A 81 -6.36 -8.32 -2.52
CA TYR A 81 -6.41 -8.78 -3.91
C TYR A 81 -5.46 -9.97 -4.15
N LEU A 82 -4.22 -9.87 -3.68
CA LEU A 82 -3.21 -10.94 -3.78
C LEU A 82 -3.61 -12.19 -3.00
N GLY A 83 -4.19 -12.01 -1.82
CA GLY A 83 -4.71 -13.10 -0.99
C GLY A 83 -5.82 -13.87 -1.71
N LYS A 84 -6.73 -13.19 -2.42
CA LYS A 84 -7.81 -13.84 -3.20
C LYS A 84 -7.29 -14.56 -4.44
N THR A 85 -6.44 -13.90 -5.22
CA THR A 85 -5.93 -14.45 -6.50
C THR A 85 -5.04 -15.68 -6.28
N ARG A 86 -4.12 -15.65 -5.31
CA ARG A 86 -3.25 -16.80 -5.03
C ARG A 86 -3.99 -17.99 -4.44
N THR A 87 -5.00 -17.75 -3.60
CA THR A 87 -5.83 -18.85 -3.08
C THR A 87 -6.57 -19.55 -4.20
N ARG A 88 -7.08 -18.79 -5.18
CA ARG A 88 -7.76 -19.36 -6.35
C ARG A 88 -6.79 -20.17 -7.22
N GLN A 89 -5.59 -19.65 -7.50
CA GLN A 89 -4.58 -20.36 -8.30
C GLN A 89 -4.12 -21.67 -7.64
N ASP A 90 -3.97 -21.67 -6.31
CA ASP A 90 -3.60 -22.89 -5.57
C ASP A 90 -4.71 -23.95 -5.64
N THR A 91 -5.98 -23.54 -5.48
CA THR A 91 -7.12 -24.46 -5.61
C THR A 91 -7.24 -25.01 -7.03
N GLU A 92 -7.06 -24.18 -8.06
CA GLU A 92 -7.07 -24.61 -9.47
C GLU A 92 -5.99 -25.67 -9.71
N ARG A 93 -4.75 -25.43 -9.26
CA ARG A 93 -3.65 -26.40 -9.38
C ARG A 93 -3.93 -27.71 -8.64
N LEU A 94 -4.42 -27.66 -7.41
CA LEU A 94 -4.77 -28.86 -6.63
C LEU A 94 -5.89 -29.66 -7.31
N THR A 95 -6.89 -28.98 -7.85
CA THR A 95 -7.99 -29.62 -8.56
C THR A 95 -7.52 -30.30 -9.85
N THR A 96 -6.56 -29.72 -10.57
CA THR A 96 -5.95 -30.36 -11.74
C THR A 96 -5.17 -31.62 -11.36
N ILE A 97 -4.42 -31.60 -10.26
CA ILE A 97 -3.64 -32.77 -9.78
C ILE A 97 -4.56 -33.88 -9.28
N LEU A 98 -5.65 -33.55 -8.59
CA LEU A 98 -6.63 -34.52 -8.06
C LEU A 98 -7.58 -35.10 -9.10
N LYS A 99 -7.64 -34.52 -10.31
CA LYS A 99 -8.45 -35.02 -11.43
C LYS A 99 -7.69 -36.03 -12.31
N LEU A 100 -6.41 -36.26 -12.04
CA LEU A 100 -5.59 -37.36 -12.60
C LEU A 100 -5.69 -38.58 -11.68
#